data_AF-A0A4Y2MXI1-F1
#
_entry.id   AF-A0A4Y2MXI1-F1
#
_cell.length_a   1.000
_cell.length_b   1.000
_cell.length_c   1.000
_cell.angle_alpha   90.00
_cell.angle_beta   90.00
_cell.angle_gamma   90.00
#
_symmetry.space_group_name_H-M   'P 1'
#
loop_
_entity.id
_entity.type
_entity.pdbx_description
1 polymer ?
#
loop_
_entity_poly.entity_id
_entity_poly.type
_entity_poly.pdbx_seq_one_letter_code
_entity_poly.pdbx_strand_id
1 'polypeptide(L)'
;MGYILSDEVGETSLSSHIFNDPTFWKYFENQVLSKVWNCNFSPSLLTDTLEKDAKLYSNDSVFRQRRTGSLKWVHNDTLWITLVLGACKELANKRQGVYSAELRDLHMLEAFEDFVDHIDYFYKVASVMKSKGHPVHVFGQNSSKIHDIDKLDPAMMVGYSERFEDNVTTSVWNHCVDRHTTVNSHHQAHCLWHDCCQEEAGGCTFCEDIRTKALCEMVCDKVSRRVQKNLGGHLSNEMWDVEQAFFKGLPEDYLEKAMEMLQQLKNSNSTDRT
;
A
#
# COMPACT_ATOMS: atom_id res chain seq x y z
N MET A 1 12.41 49.48 -8.28
CA MET A 1 11.71 48.50 -9.14
C MET A 1 12.49 47.21 -9.08
N GLY A 2 11.88 46.17 -8.52
CA GLY A 2 12.51 44.87 -8.32
C GLY A 2 11.69 44.07 -7.32
N TYR A 3 10.52 43.59 -7.75
CA TYR A 3 9.75 42.60 -7.00
C TYR A 3 10.29 41.23 -7.42
N ILE A 4 10.93 40.54 -6.48
CA ILE A 4 11.16 39.10 -6.55
C ILE A 4 9.83 38.46 -6.18
N LEU A 5 9.12 37.92 -7.18
CA LEU A 5 7.98 37.05 -6.96
C LEU A 5 8.55 35.68 -6.62
N SER A 6 8.50 35.32 -5.35
CA SER A 6 8.61 33.92 -4.91
C SER A 6 7.35 33.19 -5.39
N ASP A 7 7.54 32.24 -6.31
CA ASP A 7 6.52 31.26 -6.68
C ASP A 7 6.34 30.27 -5.53
N GLU A 8 5.71 30.72 -4.45
CA GLU A 8 5.11 29.82 -3.47
C GLU A 8 3.78 29.35 -4.05
N VAL A 9 3.80 28.14 -4.62
CA VAL A 9 2.59 27.36 -4.84
C VAL A 9 1.93 27.22 -3.48
N GLY A 10 0.79 27.87 -3.31
CA GLY A 10 0.15 28.09 -2.03
C GLY A 10 0.10 26.83 -1.16
N GLU A 11 0.55 26.99 0.09
CA GLU A 11 0.26 26.09 1.21
C GLU A 11 -1.27 25.95 1.35
N THR A 12 -1.86 25.07 0.57
CA THR A 12 -3.10 24.44 0.99
C THR A 12 -2.71 23.51 2.13
N SER A 13 -3.17 23.83 3.34
CA SER A 13 -2.98 23.01 4.53
C SER A 13 -3.38 21.54 4.24
N LEU A 14 -2.41 20.72 3.86
CA LEU A 14 -2.46 19.25 3.75
C LEU A 14 -2.48 18.58 5.14
N SER A 15 -2.90 19.30 6.19
CA SER A 15 -2.52 19.03 7.58
C SER A 15 -3.31 17.93 8.28
N SER A 16 -4.34 17.33 7.66
CA SER A 16 -5.05 16.19 8.24
C SER A 16 -4.69 14.89 7.52
N HIS A 17 -4.14 13.94 8.28
CA HIS A 17 -3.95 12.57 7.85
C HIS A 17 -5.27 11.95 7.35
N ILE A 18 -5.24 11.08 6.33
CA ILE A 18 -6.44 10.50 5.70
C ILE A 18 -7.36 9.78 6.69
N PHE A 19 -6.82 9.08 7.71
CA PHE A 19 -7.64 8.46 8.75
C PHE A 19 -8.37 9.47 9.64
N ASN A 20 -8.01 10.76 9.62
CA ASN A 20 -8.74 11.84 10.29
C ASN A 20 -9.83 12.48 9.42
N ASP A 21 -9.89 12.16 8.12
CA ASP A 21 -11.07 12.48 7.31
C ASP A 21 -12.27 11.61 7.75
N PRO A 22 -13.40 12.20 8.16
CA PRO A 22 -14.54 11.43 8.67
C PRO A 22 -15.18 10.51 7.64
N THR A 23 -15.15 10.88 6.36
CA THR A 23 -15.76 10.11 5.27
C THR A 23 -14.93 8.85 5.00
N PHE A 24 -13.61 9.03 4.86
CA PHE A 24 -12.66 7.94 4.73
C PHE A 24 -12.68 7.05 5.97
N TRP A 25 -12.63 7.64 7.18
CA TRP A 25 -12.63 6.86 8.42
C TRP A 25 -13.84 5.94 8.52
N LYS A 26 -15.05 6.46 8.27
CA LYS A 26 -16.27 5.66 8.28
C LYS A 26 -16.24 4.54 7.23
N TYR A 27 -15.70 4.83 6.04
CA TYR A 27 -15.55 3.81 5.01
C TYR A 27 -14.55 2.73 5.43
N PHE A 28 -13.36 3.12 5.88
CA PHE A 28 -12.31 2.23 6.38
C PHE A 28 -12.82 1.33 7.51
N GLU A 29 -13.49 1.91 8.51
CA GLU A 29 -14.08 1.17 9.63
C GLU A 29 -15.06 0.09 9.15
N ASN A 30 -15.96 0.43 8.21
CA ASN A 30 -16.88 -0.53 7.62
C ASN A 30 -16.14 -1.66 6.88
N GLN A 31 -15.09 -1.34 6.13
CA GLN A 31 -14.27 -2.34 5.43
C GLN A 31 -13.57 -3.28 6.43
N VAL A 32 -12.97 -2.74 7.50
CA VAL A 32 -12.29 -3.52 8.53
C VAL A 32 -13.26 -4.41 9.30
N LEU A 33 -14.43 -3.89 9.69
CA LEU A 33 -15.49 -4.66 10.35
C LEU A 33 -16.05 -5.78 9.46
N SER A 34 -16.12 -5.53 8.14
CA SER A 34 -16.55 -6.51 7.15
C SER A 34 -15.44 -7.51 6.80
N LYS A 35 -14.27 -7.42 7.44
CA LYS A 35 -13.12 -8.32 7.28
C LYS A 35 -12.61 -8.44 5.85
N VAL A 36 -12.74 -7.38 5.06
CA VAL A 36 -12.26 -7.41 3.66
C VAL A 36 -10.74 -7.59 3.56
N TRP A 37 -10.01 -7.31 4.64
CA TRP A 37 -8.58 -7.57 4.81
C TRP A 37 -8.21 -9.06 4.93
N ASN A 38 -9.14 -9.95 5.28
CA ASN A 38 -8.82 -11.35 5.56
C ASN A 38 -8.38 -12.10 4.29
N CYS A 39 -7.14 -12.59 4.30
CA CYS A 39 -6.52 -13.28 3.18
C CYS A 39 -6.84 -14.78 3.09
N ASN A 40 -7.52 -15.31 4.11
CA ASN A 40 -7.84 -16.73 4.30
C ASN A 40 -6.61 -17.63 4.34
N PHE A 41 -5.52 -17.17 4.98
CA PHE A 41 -4.38 -18.05 5.25
C PHE A 41 -4.79 -19.22 6.15
N SER A 42 -4.05 -20.32 6.07
CA SER A 42 -4.20 -21.40 7.04
C SER A 42 -4.00 -20.84 8.46
N PRO A 43 -4.89 -21.13 9.43
CA PRO A 43 -4.69 -20.74 10.81
C PRO A 43 -3.37 -21.25 11.41
N SER A 44 -2.80 -22.30 10.83
CA SER A 44 -1.52 -22.90 11.23
C SER A 44 -0.30 -22.33 10.49
N LEU A 45 -0.45 -21.38 9.55
CA LEU A 45 0.66 -20.87 8.73
C LEU A 45 1.83 -20.36 9.59
N LEU A 46 1.53 -19.65 10.68
CA LEU A 46 2.53 -19.08 11.58
C LEU A 46 3.24 -20.14 12.44
N THR A 47 2.61 -21.30 12.69
CA THR A 47 3.18 -22.38 13.50
C THR A 47 3.89 -23.43 12.66
N ASP A 48 3.31 -23.84 11.53
CA ASP A 48 3.83 -24.95 10.71
C ASP A 48 5.21 -24.64 10.10
N THR A 49 5.47 -23.36 9.85
CA THR A 49 6.73 -22.88 9.27
C THR A 49 7.75 -22.41 10.32
N LEU A 50 7.37 -22.37 11.61
CA LEU A 50 8.15 -21.74 12.68
C LEU A 50 9.55 -22.31 12.80
N GLU A 51 9.69 -23.63 12.94
CA GLU A 51 11.00 -24.27 13.15
C GLU A 51 11.90 -24.22 11.90
N LYS A 52 11.29 -24.13 10.71
CA LYS A 52 12.05 -23.97 9.48
C LYS A 52 12.62 -22.56 9.38
N ASP A 53 11.77 -21.55 9.58
CA ASP A 53 12.14 -20.15 9.40
C ASP A 53 13.01 -19.64 10.57
N ALA A 54 12.86 -20.18 11.79
CA ALA A 54 13.71 -19.86 12.94
C ALA A 54 15.21 -20.07 12.66
N LYS A 55 15.56 -21.05 11.81
CA LYS A 55 16.96 -21.34 11.43
C LYS A 55 17.61 -20.25 10.60
N LEU A 56 16.84 -19.29 10.08
CA LEU A 56 17.35 -18.14 9.34
C LEU A 56 17.95 -17.08 10.28
N TYR A 57 17.69 -17.17 11.59
CA TYR A 57 18.10 -16.20 12.58
C TYR A 57 19.24 -16.73 13.45
N SER A 58 20.18 -15.84 13.80
CA SER A 58 21.18 -16.13 14.83
C SER A 58 20.58 -16.12 16.23
N ASN A 59 19.56 -15.30 16.45
CA ASN A 59 18.69 -15.27 17.62
C ASN A 59 17.23 -15.14 17.15
N ASP A 60 16.43 -16.16 17.42
CA ASP A 60 15.05 -16.28 16.98
C ASP A 60 14.02 -15.85 18.06
N SER A 61 14.46 -15.25 19.17
CA SER A 61 13.58 -14.90 20.30
C SER A 61 12.46 -13.94 19.91
N VAL A 62 12.79 -12.82 19.26
CA VAL A 62 11.82 -11.82 18.79
C VAL A 62 10.90 -12.41 17.73
N PHE A 63 11.47 -13.15 16.78
CA PHE A 63 10.75 -13.86 15.73
C PHE A 63 9.69 -14.83 16.31
N ARG A 64 10.07 -15.68 17.28
CA ARG A 64 9.16 -16.60 17.96
C ARG A 64 8.10 -15.85 18.76
N GLN A 65 8.49 -14.83 19.52
CA GLN A 65 7.58 -13.99 20.28
C GLN A 65 6.52 -13.34 19.38
N ARG A 66 6.94 -12.74 18.26
CA ARG A 66 6.04 -12.14 17.26
C ARG A 66 5.03 -13.16 16.75
N ARG A 67 5.50 -14.29 16.21
CA ARG A 67 4.61 -15.32 15.64
C ARG A 67 3.63 -15.89 16.66
N THR A 68 4.13 -16.29 17.83
CA THR A 68 3.29 -16.87 18.90
C THR A 68 2.31 -15.85 19.49
N GLY A 69 2.77 -14.62 19.70
CA GLY A 69 1.95 -13.52 20.21
C GLY A 69 0.81 -13.15 19.27
N SER A 70 1.04 -13.19 17.95
CA SER A 70 0.02 -12.87 16.93
C SER A 70 -1.06 -13.95 16.77
N LEU A 71 -0.86 -15.18 17.27
CA LEU A 71 -1.88 -16.24 17.20
C LEU A 71 -3.20 -15.86 17.88
N LYS A 72 -3.15 -15.01 18.92
CA LYS A 72 -4.35 -14.52 19.59
C LYS A 72 -5.28 -13.76 18.63
N TRP A 73 -4.74 -13.12 17.60
CA TRP A 73 -5.51 -12.36 16.61
C TRP A 73 -6.02 -13.25 15.47
N VAL A 74 -5.22 -14.24 15.04
CA VAL A 74 -5.63 -15.26 14.07
C VAL A 74 -6.87 -16.03 14.55
N HIS A 75 -7.00 -16.22 15.87
CA HIS A 75 -8.14 -16.92 16.47
C HIS A 75 -9.23 -15.99 17.02
N ASN A 76 -9.05 -14.67 16.95
CA ASN A 76 -10.01 -13.70 17.48
C ASN A 76 -10.00 -12.40 16.69
N ASP A 77 -10.78 -12.39 15.60
CA ASP A 77 -10.92 -11.22 14.72
C ASP A 77 -11.42 -9.97 15.46
N THR A 78 -12.25 -10.11 16.50
CA THR A 78 -12.76 -8.95 17.25
C THR A 78 -11.65 -8.20 17.96
N LEU A 79 -10.71 -8.96 18.56
CA LEU A 79 -9.53 -8.36 19.19
C LEU A 79 -8.64 -7.69 18.14
N TRP A 80 -8.42 -8.34 17.01
CA TRP A 80 -7.63 -7.80 15.91
C TRP A 80 -8.23 -6.50 15.34
N ILE A 81 -9.52 -6.49 15.03
CA ILE A 81 -10.25 -5.33 14.51
C ILE A 81 -10.12 -4.15 15.48
N THR A 82 -10.30 -4.39 16.78
CA THR A 82 -10.17 -3.36 17.82
C THR A 82 -8.77 -2.74 17.80
N LEU A 83 -7.74 -3.59 17.73
CA LEU A 83 -6.36 -3.16 17.69
C LEU A 83 -6.03 -2.39 16.39
N VAL A 84 -6.45 -2.88 15.22
CA VAL A 84 -6.22 -2.20 13.93
C VAL A 84 -6.84 -0.81 13.91
N LEU A 85 -8.13 -0.69 14.27
CA LEU A 85 -8.82 0.60 14.28
C LEU A 85 -8.18 1.57 15.30
N GLY A 86 -7.86 1.06 16.48
CA GLY A 86 -7.19 1.81 17.53
C GLY A 86 -5.81 2.32 17.11
N ALA A 87 -4.96 1.44 16.58
CA ALA A 87 -3.61 1.76 16.14
C ALA A 87 -3.61 2.76 14.97
N CYS A 88 -4.48 2.59 13.96
CA CYS A 88 -4.62 3.58 12.87
C CYS A 88 -4.95 4.98 13.41
N LYS A 89 -5.84 5.08 14.41
CA LYS A 89 -6.19 6.38 15.02
C LYS A 89 -5.09 6.96 15.88
N GLU A 90 -4.38 6.14 16.63
CA GLU A 90 -3.21 6.55 17.42
C GLU A 90 -2.14 7.15 16.49
N LEU A 91 -1.74 6.40 15.47
CA LEU A 91 -0.71 6.78 14.51
C LEU A 91 -1.09 8.01 13.67
N ALA A 92 -2.33 8.06 13.15
CA ALA A 92 -2.79 9.21 12.39
C ALA A 92 -2.81 10.53 13.20
N ASN A 93 -2.90 10.42 14.53
CA ASN A 93 -2.82 11.55 15.45
C ASN A 93 -1.42 11.77 16.03
N LYS A 94 -0.42 11.02 15.56
CA LYS A 94 0.97 11.04 16.07
C LYS A 94 1.03 10.81 17.59
N ARG A 95 0.17 9.92 18.10
CA ARG A 95 0.11 9.55 19.52
C ARG A 95 0.42 8.07 19.63
N GLN A 96 1.24 7.71 20.61
CA GLN A 96 1.38 6.33 21.03
C GLN A 96 0.40 6.06 22.17
N GLY A 97 -0.33 4.96 22.07
CA GLY A 97 -1.26 4.50 23.08
C GLY A 97 -1.19 2.99 23.23
N VAL A 98 -2.27 2.39 23.72
CA VAL A 98 -2.27 0.97 24.09
C VAL A 98 -2.19 0.05 22.86
N TYR A 99 -2.75 0.47 21.72
CA TYR A 99 -2.82 -0.36 20.53
C TYR A 99 -1.49 -0.39 19.77
N SER A 100 -0.89 0.78 19.55
CA SER A 100 0.46 0.89 18.97
C SER A 100 1.54 0.30 19.89
N ALA A 101 1.37 0.38 21.22
CA ALA A 101 2.25 -0.31 22.16
C ALA A 101 2.21 -1.84 21.99
N GLU A 102 1.03 -2.43 21.81
CA GLU A 102 0.90 -3.87 21.62
C GLU A 102 1.57 -4.36 20.32
N LEU A 103 1.48 -3.57 19.24
CA LEU A 103 2.23 -3.84 17.99
C LEU A 103 3.74 -3.72 18.19
N ARG A 104 4.20 -2.71 18.94
CA ARG A 104 5.62 -2.50 19.25
C ARG A 104 6.20 -3.63 20.08
N ASP A 105 5.48 -4.10 21.09
CA ASP A 105 5.93 -5.19 21.97
C ASP A 105 6.09 -6.52 21.23
N LEU A 106 5.46 -6.64 20.05
CA LEU A 106 5.59 -7.77 19.13
C LEU A 106 6.48 -7.45 17.92
N HIS A 107 7.15 -6.29 17.89
CA HIS A 107 8.01 -5.86 16.77
C HIS A 107 7.28 -5.90 15.42
N MET A 108 6.11 -5.26 15.36
CA MET A 108 5.34 -5.09 14.13
C MET A 108 4.88 -3.63 13.92
N LEU A 109 5.30 -2.72 14.80
CA LEU A 109 4.85 -1.33 14.73
C LEU A 109 5.37 -0.64 13.48
N GLU A 110 6.63 -0.87 13.08
CA GLU A 110 7.19 -0.16 11.92
C GLU A 110 6.52 -0.60 10.61
N ALA A 111 6.22 -1.89 10.48
CA ALA A 111 5.46 -2.41 9.34
C ALA A 111 4.02 -1.85 9.30
N PHE A 112 3.38 -1.72 10.46
CA PHE A 112 2.04 -1.15 10.55
C PHE A 112 2.03 0.36 10.28
N GLU A 113 3.00 1.10 10.80
CA GLU A 113 3.23 2.52 10.51
C GLU A 113 3.47 2.75 9.01
N ASP A 114 4.28 1.90 8.36
CA ASP A 114 4.50 1.97 6.92
C ASP A 114 3.19 1.84 6.13
N PHE A 115 2.29 0.94 6.54
CA PHE A 115 0.97 0.81 5.93
C PHE A 115 0.13 2.08 6.15
N VAL A 116 0.02 2.56 7.37
CA VAL A 116 -0.81 3.75 7.71
C VAL A 116 -0.34 4.98 6.94
N ASP A 117 0.97 5.23 6.93
CA ASP A 117 1.57 6.36 6.21
C ASP A 117 1.42 6.18 4.69
N HIS A 118 1.63 4.97 4.17
CA HIS A 118 1.48 4.72 2.73
C HIS A 118 0.06 5.02 2.27
N ILE A 119 -0.95 4.64 3.04
CA ILE A 119 -2.34 4.95 2.73
C ILE A 119 -2.58 6.47 2.71
N ASP A 120 -2.00 7.22 3.66
CA ASP A 120 -2.07 8.69 3.64
C ASP A 120 -1.50 9.30 2.36
N TYR A 121 -0.27 8.92 2.00
CA TYR A 121 0.39 9.43 0.81
C TYR A 121 -0.29 8.95 -0.47
N PHE A 122 -0.77 7.71 -0.53
CA PHE A 122 -1.52 7.18 -1.66
C PHE A 122 -2.74 8.04 -1.95
N TYR A 123 -3.56 8.35 -0.95
CA TYR A 123 -4.76 9.17 -1.15
C TYR A 123 -4.43 10.64 -1.48
N LYS A 124 -3.35 11.19 -0.94
CA LYS A 124 -2.85 12.53 -1.34
C LYS A 124 -2.45 12.55 -2.81
N VAL A 125 -1.65 11.59 -3.26
CA VAL A 125 -1.24 11.47 -4.67
C VAL A 125 -2.44 11.19 -5.58
N ALA A 126 -3.35 10.30 -5.19
CA ALA A 126 -4.57 10.02 -5.95
C ALA A 126 -5.44 11.27 -6.15
N SER A 127 -5.49 12.16 -5.15
CA SER A 127 -6.17 13.46 -5.27
C SER A 127 -5.52 14.36 -6.32
N VAL A 128 -4.18 14.44 -6.32
CA VAL A 128 -3.42 15.21 -7.32
C VAL A 128 -3.56 14.60 -8.72
N MET A 129 -3.49 13.28 -8.85
CA MET A 129 -3.71 12.61 -10.14
C MET A 129 -5.13 12.86 -10.67
N LYS A 130 -6.13 12.81 -9.79
CA LYS A 130 -7.52 13.12 -10.13
C LYS A 130 -7.69 14.55 -10.65
N SER A 131 -7.06 15.55 -10.01
CA SER A 131 -7.13 16.94 -10.48
C SER A 131 -6.43 17.15 -11.84
N LYS A 132 -5.49 16.26 -12.19
CA LYS A 132 -4.80 16.21 -13.49
C LYS A 132 -5.49 15.33 -14.53
N GLY A 133 -6.70 14.84 -14.28
CA GLY A 133 -7.46 14.03 -15.24
C GLY A 133 -7.16 12.53 -15.22
N HIS A 134 -6.35 12.05 -14.27
CA HIS A 134 -6.02 10.64 -14.08
C HIS A 134 -6.62 10.10 -12.77
N PRO A 135 -7.95 9.87 -12.69
CA PRO A 135 -8.56 9.34 -11.48
C PRO A 135 -8.03 7.93 -11.17
N VAL A 136 -7.63 7.70 -9.92
CA VAL A 136 -7.13 6.40 -9.45
C VAL A 136 -8.30 5.54 -8.99
N HIS A 137 -8.35 4.30 -9.49
CA HIS A 137 -9.31 3.29 -9.07
C HIS A 137 -8.57 2.14 -8.40
N VAL A 138 -8.93 1.85 -7.15
CA VAL A 138 -8.29 0.80 -6.37
C VAL A 138 -9.03 -0.52 -6.51
N PHE A 139 -8.34 -1.54 -7.01
CA PHE A 139 -8.84 -2.92 -7.06
C PHE A 139 -8.43 -3.71 -5.81
N GLY A 140 -8.81 -3.19 -4.64
CA GLY A 140 -8.47 -3.80 -3.37
C GLY A 140 -9.18 -5.15 -3.16
N GLN A 141 -8.64 -5.96 -2.23
CA GLN A 141 -9.21 -7.25 -1.85
C GLN A 141 -10.70 -7.14 -1.48
N ASN A 142 -11.50 -8.11 -1.92
CA ASN A 142 -12.95 -8.18 -1.66
C ASN A 142 -13.69 -6.86 -2.03
N SER A 143 -13.24 -6.17 -3.08
CA SER A 143 -13.81 -4.90 -3.57
C SER A 143 -13.70 -3.72 -2.58
N SER A 144 -12.76 -3.79 -1.64
CA SER A 144 -12.61 -2.83 -0.53
C SER A 144 -12.23 -1.40 -0.91
N LYS A 145 -11.84 -1.14 -2.16
CA LYS A 145 -11.33 0.14 -2.69
C LYS A 145 -10.32 0.87 -1.78
N ILE A 146 -9.71 0.16 -0.84
CA ILE A 146 -8.64 0.61 0.04
C ILE A 146 -7.40 -0.12 -0.44
N HIS A 147 -6.40 0.67 -0.79
CA HIS A 147 -5.18 0.15 -1.37
C HIS A 147 -4.50 -0.75 -0.33
N ASP A 148 -4.00 -1.90 -0.78
CA ASP A 148 -3.27 -2.85 0.06
C ASP A 148 -3.95 -3.26 1.39
N ILE A 149 -5.29 -3.24 1.46
CA ILE A 149 -6.01 -3.56 2.71
C ILE A 149 -5.70 -4.98 3.22
N ASP A 150 -5.28 -5.88 2.34
CA ASP A 150 -4.89 -7.24 2.66
C ASP A 150 -3.66 -7.29 3.59
N LYS A 151 -2.84 -6.23 3.63
CA LYS A 151 -1.73 -6.10 4.60
C LYS A 151 -2.21 -6.10 6.06
N LEU A 152 -3.48 -5.81 6.31
CA LEU A 152 -4.08 -5.87 7.64
C LEU A 152 -4.43 -7.30 8.09
N ASP A 153 -4.25 -8.34 7.28
CA ASP A 153 -4.33 -9.70 7.80
C ASP A 153 -3.21 -9.96 8.84
N PRO A 154 -3.49 -10.58 10.01
CA PRO A 154 -2.47 -10.83 11.03
C PRO A 154 -1.24 -11.59 10.50
N ALA A 155 -1.43 -12.55 9.60
CA ALA A 155 -0.32 -13.27 9.00
C ALA A 155 0.48 -12.40 8.01
N MET A 156 -0.21 -11.52 7.27
CA MET A 156 0.46 -10.50 6.45
C MET A 156 1.29 -9.57 7.32
N MET A 157 0.74 -9.06 8.43
CA MET A 157 1.47 -8.17 9.34
C MET A 157 2.74 -8.82 9.88
N VAL A 158 2.69 -10.11 10.25
CA VAL A 158 3.88 -10.88 10.66
C VAL A 158 4.88 -11.01 9.50
N GLY A 159 4.42 -11.45 8.32
CA GLY A 159 5.30 -11.63 7.16
C GLY A 159 5.97 -10.34 6.70
N TYR A 160 5.23 -9.23 6.67
CA TYR A 160 5.76 -7.91 6.38
C TYR A 160 6.79 -7.47 7.41
N SER A 161 6.55 -7.71 8.70
CA SER A 161 7.51 -7.35 9.76
C SER A 161 8.81 -8.14 9.65
N GLU A 162 8.74 -9.44 9.31
CA GLU A 162 9.94 -10.26 9.07
C GLU A 162 10.75 -9.76 7.85
N ARG A 163 10.07 -9.28 6.81
CA ARG A 163 10.74 -8.70 5.65
C ARG A 163 11.27 -7.29 5.91
N PHE A 164 10.51 -6.47 6.62
CA PHE A 164 10.74 -5.03 6.78
C PHE A 164 11.68 -4.73 7.95
N GLU A 165 11.38 -5.25 9.14
CA GLU A 165 12.17 -5.01 10.35
C GLU A 165 13.40 -5.94 10.39
N ASP A 166 13.19 -7.25 10.16
CA ASP A 166 14.28 -8.22 10.32
C ASP A 166 15.11 -8.39 9.04
N ASN A 167 14.60 -7.92 7.90
CA ASN A 167 15.21 -8.10 6.58
C ASN A 167 15.45 -9.58 6.21
N VAL A 168 14.56 -10.48 6.67
CA VAL A 168 14.66 -11.93 6.43
C VAL A 168 13.60 -12.40 5.44
N THR A 169 14.00 -13.25 4.48
CA THR A 169 13.07 -13.90 3.55
C THR A 169 12.58 -15.23 4.13
N THR A 170 11.45 -15.20 4.82
CA THR A 170 10.86 -16.37 5.47
C THR A 170 9.84 -17.08 4.57
N SER A 171 9.45 -18.29 4.93
CA SER A 171 8.37 -19.01 4.26
C SER A 171 7.04 -18.26 4.40
N VAL A 172 6.76 -17.66 5.56
CA VAL A 172 5.57 -16.82 5.76
C VAL A 172 5.59 -15.62 4.81
N TRP A 173 6.69 -14.87 4.75
CA TRP A 173 6.82 -13.75 3.81
C TRP A 173 6.57 -14.18 2.36
N ASN A 174 7.10 -15.32 1.94
CA ASN A 174 6.89 -15.83 0.58
C ASN A 174 5.41 -16.14 0.29
N HIS A 175 4.66 -16.70 1.25
CA HIS A 175 3.21 -16.89 1.08
C HIS A 175 2.46 -15.55 1.05
N CYS A 176 2.89 -14.61 1.89
CA CYS A 176 2.30 -13.27 1.96
C CYS A 176 2.48 -12.49 0.64
N VAL A 177 3.69 -12.46 0.09
CA VAL A 177 3.97 -11.72 -1.15
C VAL A 177 3.31 -12.36 -2.37
N ASP A 178 3.28 -13.69 -2.45
CA ASP A 178 2.55 -14.42 -3.50
C ASP A 178 1.06 -14.08 -3.45
N ARG A 179 0.45 -14.16 -2.27
CA ARG A 179 -0.95 -13.83 -2.06
C ARG A 179 -1.27 -12.36 -2.36
N HIS A 180 -0.40 -11.43 -1.96
CA HIS A 180 -0.54 -9.99 -2.17
C HIS A 180 -0.53 -9.64 -3.66
N THR A 181 0.47 -10.16 -4.37
CA THR A 181 0.64 -9.91 -5.81
C THR A 181 -0.42 -10.59 -6.67
N THR A 182 -1.05 -11.65 -6.17
CA THR A 182 -2.13 -12.38 -6.87
C THR A 182 -3.49 -11.68 -6.79
N VAL A 183 -3.74 -10.80 -5.80
CA VAL A 183 -5.04 -10.10 -5.70
C VAL A 183 -4.97 -8.61 -5.99
N ASN A 184 -3.78 -8.03 -5.92
CA ASN A 184 -3.59 -6.61 -6.20
C ASN A 184 -3.07 -6.45 -7.64
N SER A 185 -3.98 -6.10 -8.53
CA SER A 185 -3.72 -6.01 -9.98
C SER A 185 -2.70 -4.94 -10.37
N HIS A 186 -2.46 -3.96 -9.50
CA HIS A 186 -1.45 -2.93 -9.69
C HIS A 186 -0.01 -3.45 -9.53
N HIS A 187 0.23 -4.73 -9.20
CA HIS A 187 1.57 -5.31 -9.23
C HIS A 187 1.88 -5.97 -10.56
N GLN A 188 3.08 -5.73 -11.09
CA GLN A 188 3.56 -6.30 -12.37
C GLN A 188 3.60 -7.84 -12.42
N ALA A 189 3.63 -8.52 -11.27
CA ALA A 189 3.59 -9.99 -11.20
C ALA A 189 2.16 -10.55 -11.31
N HIS A 190 1.13 -9.70 -11.20
CA HIS A 190 -0.25 -10.13 -11.29
C HIS A 190 -0.57 -10.67 -12.71
N CYS A 191 -1.34 -11.76 -12.78
CA CYS A 191 -1.67 -12.44 -14.04
C CYS A 191 -2.36 -11.53 -15.08
N LEU A 192 -2.98 -10.42 -14.63
CA LEU A 192 -3.62 -9.41 -15.49
C LEU A 192 -2.68 -8.94 -16.61
N TRP A 193 -1.38 -8.87 -16.31
CA TRP A 193 -0.35 -8.38 -17.22
C TRP A 193 0.16 -9.46 -18.19
N HIS A 194 0.01 -10.75 -17.86
CA HIS A 194 0.72 -11.84 -18.56
C HIS A 194 -0.19 -12.91 -19.14
N ASP A 195 -1.24 -13.34 -18.42
CA ASP A 195 -1.90 -14.62 -18.71
C ASP A 195 -3.42 -14.66 -18.47
N CYS A 196 -4.01 -13.66 -17.81
CA CYS A 196 -5.40 -13.77 -17.34
C CYS A 196 -6.48 -13.60 -18.42
N CYS A 197 -6.15 -13.15 -19.63
CA CYS A 197 -7.05 -13.18 -20.78
C CYS A 197 -6.39 -14.06 -21.86
N GLN A 198 -6.84 -15.30 -22.03
CA GLN A 198 -6.47 -16.10 -23.20
C GLN A 198 -7.07 -15.41 -24.43
N GLU A 199 -6.22 -14.72 -25.18
CA GLU A 199 -6.59 -13.97 -26.37
C GLU A 199 -6.93 -14.92 -27.52
N GLU A 200 -8.12 -15.52 -27.50
CA GLU A 200 -8.73 -16.00 -28.73
C GLU A 200 -9.33 -14.82 -29.49
N ALA A 201 -8.51 -14.23 -30.37
CA ALA A 201 -8.88 -13.37 -31.48
C ALA A 201 -9.71 -12.10 -31.16
N GLY A 202 -9.02 -11.00 -30.83
CA GLY A 202 -9.57 -9.64 -30.95
C GLY A 202 -9.75 -8.89 -29.63
N GLY A 203 -8.62 -8.50 -29.02
CA GLY A 203 -8.48 -7.49 -27.97
C GLY A 203 -9.73 -7.21 -27.13
N CYS A 204 -9.84 -7.86 -25.97
CA CYS A 204 -10.94 -7.61 -25.05
C CYS A 204 -10.84 -6.20 -24.44
N THR A 205 -11.71 -5.28 -24.87
CA THR A 205 -11.77 -3.89 -24.36
C THR A 205 -12.00 -3.81 -22.85
N PHE A 206 -12.66 -4.82 -22.26
CA PHE A 206 -12.79 -4.94 -20.81
C PHE A 206 -11.43 -5.23 -20.14
N CYS A 207 -10.58 -6.10 -20.70
CA CYS A 207 -9.23 -6.34 -20.17
C CYS A 207 -8.37 -5.06 -20.30
N GLU A 208 -8.55 -4.25 -21.34
CA GLU A 208 -7.82 -2.98 -21.53
C GLU A 208 -8.21 -1.89 -20.52
N ASP A 209 -9.50 -1.70 -20.25
CA ASP A 209 -9.99 -0.75 -19.22
C ASP A 209 -9.48 -1.13 -17.82
N ILE A 210 -9.53 -2.42 -17.47
CA ILE A 210 -9.03 -2.91 -16.19
C ILE A 210 -7.51 -2.72 -16.07
N ARG A 211 -6.74 -3.04 -17.11
CA ARG A 211 -5.29 -2.79 -17.16
C ARG A 211 -4.96 -1.30 -17.04
N THR A 212 -5.71 -0.44 -17.71
CA THR A 212 -5.51 1.02 -17.61
C THR A 212 -5.75 1.54 -16.20
N LYS A 213 -6.83 1.09 -15.55
CA LYS A 213 -7.10 1.43 -14.14
C LYS A 213 -6.03 0.89 -13.20
N ALA A 214 -5.57 -0.35 -13.40
CA ALA A 214 -4.50 -0.95 -12.61
C ALA A 214 -3.16 -0.22 -12.81
N LEU A 215 -2.89 0.26 -14.02
CA LEU A 215 -1.72 1.10 -14.32
C LEU A 215 -1.78 2.44 -13.58
N CYS A 216 -2.94 3.11 -13.56
CA CYS A 216 -3.13 4.33 -12.78
C CYS A 216 -2.90 4.09 -11.28
N GLU A 217 -3.42 2.98 -10.73
CA GLU A 217 -3.14 2.59 -9.34
C GLU A 217 -1.65 2.33 -9.10
N MET A 218 -0.97 1.62 -10.02
CA MET A 218 0.46 1.34 -9.92
C MET A 218 1.29 2.63 -9.93
N VAL A 219 1.00 3.56 -10.85
CA VAL A 219 1.66 4.87 -10.90
C VAL A 219 1.44 5.64 -9.59
N CYS A 220 0.20 5.65 -9.08
CA CYS A 220 -0.12 6.26 -7.80
C CYS A 220 0.67 5.63 -6.63
N ASP A 221 0.77 4.30 -6.59
CA ASP A 221 1.57 3.55 -5.60
C ASP A 221 3.04 3.97 -5.68
N LYS A 222 3.68 3.95 -6.86
CA LYS A 222 5.10 4.31 -6.97
C LYS A 222 5.39 5.76 -6.63
N VAL A 223 4.53 6.68 -7.09
CA VAL A 223 4.66 8.11 -6.79
C VAL A 223 4.44 8.37 -5.30
N SER A 224 3.43 7.75 -4.67
CA SER A 224 3.20 7.91 -3.23
C SER A 224 4.33 7.34 -2.38
N ARG A 225 4.93 6.21 -2.77
CA ARG A 225 6.16 5.70 -2.14
C ARG A 225 7.33 6.65 -2.27
N ARG A 226 7.52 7.27 -3.44
CA ARG A 226 8.55 8.30 -3.65
C ARG A 226 8.32 9.50 -2.74
N VAL A 227 7.08 9.99 -2.67
CA VAL A 227 6.71 11.09 -1.77
C VAL A 227 7.02 10.73 -0.31
N GLN A 228 6.61 9.54 0.13
CA GLN A 228 6.83 9.04 1.49
C GLN A 228 8.32 8.89 1.82
N LYS A 229 9.11 8.22 0.97
CA LYS A 229 10.46 7.74 1.31
C LYS A 229 11.58 8.65 0.81
N ASN A 230 11.37 9.40 -0.27
CA ASN A 230 12.43 10.21 -0.89
C ASN A 230 12.20 11.72 -0.72
N LEU A 231 10.95 12.17 -0.68
CA LEU A 231 10.62 13.59 -0.67
C LEU A 231 10.10 14.08 0.69
N GLY A 232 10.19 13.27 1.75
CA GLY A 232 9.79 13.67 3.11
C GLY A 232 8.33 14.13 3.22
N GLY A 233 7.46 13.62 2.35
CA GLY A 233 6.05 14.00 2.29
C GLY A 233 5.71 15.23 1.44
N HIS A 234 6.69 15.86 0.79
CA HIS A 234 6.46 17.04 -0.05
C HIS A 234 5.84 16.66 -1.40
N LEU A 235 4.66 17.21 -1.71
CA LEU A 235 4.03 17.11 -3.02
C LEU A 235 4.60 18.21 -3.93
N SER A 236 5.45 17.84 -4.87
CA SER A 236 6.13 18.75 -5.79
C SER A 236 6.20 18.15 -7.19
N ASN A 237 6.69 18.91 -8.18
CA ASN A 237 6.86 18.37 -9.54
C ASN A 237 7.86 17.19 -9.61
N GLU A 238 8.76 17.06 -8.64
CA GLU A 238 9.74 15.98 -8.54
C GLU A 238 9.11 14.63 -8.15
N MET A 239 7.87 14.63 -7.65
CA MET A 239 7.16 13.39 -7.29
C MET A 239 6.92 12.47 -8.51
N TRP A 240 6.84 13.06 -9.70
CA TRP A 240 6.61 12.32 -10.96
C TRP A 240 7.89 11.67 -11.51
N ASP A 241 9.06 11.97 -10.94
CA ASP A 241 10.34 11.38 -11.35
C ASP A 241 10.54 9.97 -10.76
N VAL A 242 9.66 9.06 -11.16
CA VAL A 242 9.73 7.63 -10.83
C VAL A 242 10.55 6.90 -11.88
N GLU A 243 11.52 6.11 -11.44
CA GLU A 243 12.40 5.36 -12.33
C GLU A 243 11.66 4.23 -13.06
N GLN A 244 11.98 4.03 -14.34
CA GLN A 244 11.41 2.95 -15.17
C GLN A 244 11.61 1.55 -14.54
N ALA A 245 12.66 1.36 -13.73
CA ALA A 245 12.93 0.11 -13.04
C ALA A 245 11.79 -0.36 -12.12
N PHE A 246 10.96 0.56 -11.59
CA PHE A 246 9.81 0.23 -10.75
C PHE A 246 8.64 -0.41 -11.50
N PHE A 247 8.66 -0.35 -12.83
CA PHE A 247 7.65 -0.92 -13.74
C PHE A 247 8.20 -2.13 -14.50
N LYS A 248 9.45 -2.54 -14.23
CA LYS A 248 10.10 -3.65 -14.89
C LYS A 248 9.33 -4.95 -14.60
N GLY A 249 8.84 -5.58 -15.65
CA GLY A 249 7.99 -6.77 -15.57
C GLY A 249 6.59 -6.54 -16.14
N LEU A 250 6.22 -5.30 -16.49
CA LEU A 250 5.08 -5.05 -17.38
C LEU A 250 5.40 -5.46 -18.82
N PRO A 251 4.38 -5.79 -19.64
CA PRO A 251 4.49 -5.76 -21.10
C PRO A 251 5.00 -4.41 -21.60
N GLU A 252 5.74 -4.42 -22.72
CA GLU A 252 6.46 -3.26 -23.23
C GLU A 252 5.54 -2.06 -23.52
N ASP A 253 4.36 -2.31 -24.09
CA ASP A 253 3.36 -1.27 -24.37
C ASP A 253 2.82 -0.62 -23.08
N TYR A 254 2.64 -1.39 -22.00
CA TYR A 254 2.21 -0.87 -20.70
C TYR A 254 3.33 -0.17 -19.94
N LEU A 255 4.58 -0.60 -20.13
CA LEU A 255 5.75 0.11 -19.62
C LEU A 255 5.86 1.50 -20.27
N GLU A 256 5.71 1.59 -21.59
CA GLU A 256 5.67 2.86 -22.32
C GLU A 256 4.53 3.76 -21.82
N LYS A 257 3.31 3.22 -21.71
CA LYS A 257 2.15 3.94 -21.17
C LYS A 257 2.38 4.47 -19.74
N ALA A 258 3.08 3.72 -18.89
CA ALA A 258 3.43 4.17 -17.54
C ALA A 258 4.31 5.42 -17.58
N MET A 259 5.35 5.39 -18.42
CA MET A 259 6.30 6.50 -18.57
C MET A 259 5.65 7.72 -19.21
N GLU A 260 4.79 7.53 -20.22
CA GLU A 260 3.99 8.61 -20.80
C GLU A 260 3.07 9.25 -19.77
N MET A 261 2.39 8.46 -18.93
CA MET A 261 1.52 8.97 -17.88
C MET A 261 2.28 9.83 -16.87
N LEU A 262 3.46 9.37 -16.40
CA LEU A 262 4.32 10.15 -15.51
C LEU A 262 4.74 11.48 -16.15
N GLN A 263 5.10 11.47 -17.43
CA GLN A 263 5.48 12.68 -18.17
C GLN A 263 4.29 13.65 -18.34
N GLN A 264 3.09 13.13 -18.62
CA GLN A 264 1.85 13.91 -18.70
C GLN A 264 1.51 14.54 -17.34
N LEU A 265 1.60 13.79 -16.24
CA LEU A 265 1.35 14.27 -14.88
C LEU A 265 2.34 15.36 -14.47
N LYS A 266 3.61 15.22 -14.88
CA LYS A 266 4.66 16.23 -14.69
C LYS A 266 4.40 17.52 -15.48
N ASN A 267 3.96 17.38 -16.74
CA ASN A 267 3.80 18.52 -17.65
C ASN A 267 2.45 19.23 -17.53
N SER A 268 1.46 18.65 -16.87
CA SER A 268 0.10 19.20 -16.73
C SER A 268 0.01 20.41 -15.78
N ASN A 269 1.10 21.19 -15.63
CA ASN A 269 1.17 22.47 -14.93
C ASN A 269 1.55 23.65 -15.85
N SER A 270 1.46 23.52 -17.18
CA SER A 270 1.81 24.61 -18.12
C SER A 270 0.66 25.25 -18.89
N THR A 271 -0.61 24.93 -18.60
CA THR A 271 -1.76 25.53 -19.29
C THR A 271 -2.92 25.76 -18.32
N ASP A 272 -2.99 26.97 -17.77
CA ASP A 272 -4.23 27.73 -17.49
C ASP A 272 -3.88 29.08 -16.83
N ARG A 273 -3.15 29.91 -17.58
CA ARG A 273 -3.11 31.37 -17.39
C ARG A 273 -3.29 32.02 -18.75
N THR A 274 -4.54 32.08 -19.21
CA THR A 274 -5.01 33.07 -20.19
C THR A 274 -6.26 33.72 -19.66
#